data_AF-A0A963KXX2-F1
#
_entry.id   AF-A0A963KXX2-F1
#
_cell.length_a   1.000
_cell.length_b   1.000
_cell.length_c   1.000
_cell.angle_alpha   90.00
_cell.angle_beta   90.00
_cell.angle_gamma   90.00
#
_symmetry.space_group_name_H-M   'P 1'
#
loop_
_entity.id
_entity.type
_entity.pdbx_description
1 polymer ?
#
loop_
_entity_poly.entity_id
_entity_poly.type
_entity_poly.pdbx_seq_one_letter_code
_entity_poly.pdbx_strand_id
1 'polypeptide(L)'
;RPLHVFDADRLDGDLVLRFARKGETLQALDEKTYELDETMTVIADSRGPQALGGIMGGEESGCSAQTRNVLIEVALFDPVRTAMTGRKLGIDSDARTRFERGLDPAFVRPAVELATRLVIDLCGGEAAEAVIIGEEPPPMPAITFHADQMERLAGMALETGEIETSLQALGFALEGGPDVWTVQPPSWRHDVHTQACIVEELARLQGYDHIPPVAVRRTEAVGTGVLTADQRRRSAIRRVVAGQGLSEVVSWSFVSQDQARMFGSDSPTRLQNPIASELSVMRPSLLPQLLAAASRNAARKRGDGALFEVGPRFTGGQPGDQCWSVAGIRYGDAVGREWAERRRPVDLFDAKADAIAALAAAGVRTEALQCRPQAPAWYHPGRSGVLALGPNVLATFGELHPRILATFDLGMSVVGFELDIDTLPKPRTRAGKARPALERWPYPAIERDFAFLVDRSVNADQLLRAIRAADKQLIRGARLFDVYEGDRIDEGKRSLAISVRLQAKDRTLTDQEVEPVAQKIVQSVEKQCGGSLR
;
A
#
# COMPACT_ATOMS: atom_id res chain seq x y z
N ARG A 1 18.81 14.07 36.08
CA ARG A 1 19.88 14.08 35.05
C ARG A 1 20.64 12.76 35.18
N PRO A 2 20.90 11.99 34.09
CA PRO A 2 21.82 10.86 34.16
C PRO A 2 23.22 11.31 34.57
N LEU A 3 23.88 10.51 35.40
CA LEU A 3 25.28 10.62 35.78
C LEU A 3 25.83 9.20 35.95
N HIS A 4 27.15 9.06 35.99
CA HIS A 4 27.80 7.78 36.24
C HIS A 4 28.82 7.90 37.36
N VAL A 5 29.06 6.81 38.07
CA VAL A 5 30.03 6.75 39.17
C VAL A 5 30.97 5.58 38.91
N PHE A 6 32.23 5.91 38.64
CA PHE A 6 33.30 4.95 38.44
C PHE A 6 33.99 4.64 39.76
N ASP A 7 34.45 3.40 39.93
CA ASP A 7 35.41 3.05 40.97
C ASP A 7 36.78 3.65 40.58
N ALA A 8 37.21 4.70 41.27
CA ALA A 8 38.41 5.45 40.91
C ALA A 8 39.68 4.61 41.04
N ASP A 9 39.69 3.64 41.97
CA ASP A 9 40.84 2.74 42.17
C ASP A 9 40.97 1.69 41.05
N ARG A 10 39.91 1.54 40.24
CA ARG A 10 39.89 0.63 39.10
C ARG A 10 40.17 1.32 37.77
N LEU A 11 40.40 2.63 37.72
CA LEU A 11 40.76 3.35 36.50
C LEU A 11 42.28 3.40 36.33
N ASP A 12 42.76 3.31 35.09
CA ASP A 12 44.20 3.37 34.78
C ASP A 12 44.55 4.66 34.02
N GLY A 13 45.07 5.63 34.75
CA GLY A 13 45.41 6.96 34.24
C GLY A 13 44.19 7.87 34.06
N ASP A 14 44.35 8.92 33.25
CA ASP A 14 43.30 9.91 33.01
C ASP A 14 42.19 9.37 32.09
N LEU A 15 40.94 9.75 32.39
CA LEU A 15 39.83 9.48 31.49
C LEU A 15 39.86 10.39 30.25
N VAL A 16 39.61 9.80 29.09
CA VAL A 16 39.55 10.47 27.80
C VAL A 16 38.20 10.20 27.14
N LEU A 17 37.50 11.27 26.80
CA LEU A 17 36.31 11.20 25.94
C LEU A 17 36.77 11.18 24.48
N ARG A 18 36.47 10.08 23.78
CA ARG A 18 36.88 9.90 22.39
C ARG A 18 35.89 9.03 21.63
N PHE A 19 36.10 8.93 20.33
CA PHE A 19 35.47 7.87 19.55
C PHE A 19 36.10 6.52 19.88
N ALA A 20 35.29 5.47 19.84
CA ALA A 20 35.79 4.11 19.87
C ALA A 20 36.66 3.85 18.63
N ARG A 21 37.54 2.86 18.74
CA ARG A 21 38.37 2.38 17.63
C ARG A 21 37.80 1.07 17.14
N LYS A 22 37.94 0.80 15.84
CA LYS A 22 37.51 -0.47 15.25
C LYS A 22 38.14 -1.66 15.99
N GLY A 23 37.31 -2.60 16.41
CA GLY A 23 37.72 -3.80 17.13
C GLY A 23 37.82 -3.63 18.65
N GLU A 24 37.53 -2.44 19.19
CA GLU A 24 37.33 -2.29 20.63
C GLU A 24 36.02 -2.98 21.06
N THR A 25 36.03 -3.54 22.27
CA THR A 25 34.86 -4.16 22.89
C THR A 25 34.65 -3.57 24.28
N LEU A 26 33.39 -3.52 24.73
CA LEU A 26 33.05 -3.16 26.10
C LEU A 26 32.19 -4.25 26.72
N GLN A 27 32.65 -4.81 27.84
CA GLN A 27 31.79 -5.59 28.74
C GLN A 27 31.01 -4.61 29.62
N ALA A 28 29.70 -4.55 29.42
CA ALA A 28 28.83 -3.57 30.05
C ALA A 28 28.13 -4.15 31.29
N LEU A 29 27.60 -3.26 32.12
CA LEU A 29 26.90 -3.61 33.38
C LEU A 29 25.64 -4.48 33.21
N ASP A 30 25.15 -4.65 31.98
CA ASP A 30 24.05 -5.57 31.66
C ASP A 30 24.54 -6.99 31.30
N GLU A 31 25.79 -7.31 31.68
CA GLU A 31 26.46 -8.61 31.49
C GLU A 31 26.64 -8.99 30.01
N LYS A 32 26.56 -8.00 29.10
CA LYS A 32 26.78 -8.19 27.67
C LYS A 32 28.06 -7.54 27.21
N THR A 33 28.68 -8.15 26.20
CA THR A 33 29.83 -7.58 25.50
C THR A 33 29.38 -6.97 24.19
N TYR A 34 29.69 -5.69 24.00
CA TYR A 34 29.37 -4.93 22.79
C TYR A 34 30.63 -4.69 21.96
N GLU A 35 30.57 -4.99 20.65
CA GLU A 35 31.58 -4.56 19.70
C GLU A 35 31.35 -3.09 19.34
N LEU A 36 32.42 -2.29 19.43
CA LEU A 36 32.37 -0.85 19.23
C LEU A 36 32.97 -0.47 17.88
N ASP A 37 32.53 0.66 17.34
CA ASP A 37 33.09 1.24 16.12
C ASP A 37 33.32 2.75 16.22
N GLU A 38 34.01 3.30 15.22
CA GLU A 38 34.42 4.71 15.16
C GLU A 38 33.30 5.75 15.19
N THR A 39 32.03 5.34 15.11
CA THR A 39 30.88 6.26 15.22
C THR A 39 30.41 6.45 16.66
N MET A 40 30.87 5.61 17.60
CA MET A 40 30.40 5.57 18.99
C MET A 40 31.30 6.42 19.90
N THR A 41 30.71 7.23 20.78
CA THR A 41 31.45 7.94 21.82
C THR A 41 31.68 7.02 23.01
N VAL A 42 32.92 6.91 23.47
CA VAL A 42 33.31 6.17 24.66
C VAL A 42 34.01 7.07 25.66
N ILE A 43 33.89 6.69 26.92
CA ILE A 43 34.75 7.18 28.01
C ILE A 43 35.78 6.08 28.20
N ALA A 44 37.06 6.40 28.00
CA ALA A 44 38.14 5.43 28.01
C ALA A 44 39.26 5.86 28.94
N ASP A 45 39.97 4.90 29.51
CA ASP A 45 41.25 5.12 30.20
C ASP A 45 42.41 4.63 29.31
N SER A 46 43.60 4.46 29.89
CA SER A 46 44.76 3.95 29.14
C SER A 46 44.64 2.49 28.69
N ARG A 47 43.76 1.69 29.32
CA ARG A 47 43.54 0.27 28.98
C ARG A 47 42.45 0.09 27.93
N GLY A 48 41.48 0.99 27.85
CA GLY A 48 40.43 0.92 26.85
C GLY A 48 39.13 1.60 27.24
N PRO A 49 38.03 1.34 26.50
CA PRO A 49 36.70 1.83 26.85
C PRO A 49 36.24 1.34 28.22
N GLN A 50 35.84 2.27 29.07
CA GLN A 50 35.27 2.03 30.40
C GLN A 50 33.75 2.26 30.41
N ALA A 51 33.20 3.04 29.47
CA ALA A 51 31.76 3.20 29.30
C ALA A 51 31.41 3.64 27.87
N LEU A 52 30.18 3.35 27.46
CA LEU A 52 29.52 4.00 26.32
C LEU A 52 28.95 5.34 26.79
N GLY A 53 29.45 6.43 26.23
CA GLY A 53 29.09 7.79 26.63
C GLY A 53 27.59 8.02 26.61
N GLY A 54 27.00 8.28 27.77
CA GLY A 54 25.57 8.58 27.93
C GLY A 54 24.63 7.40 27.71
N ILE A 55 25.14 6.16 27.68
CA ILE A 55 24.34 4.96 27.37
C ILE A 55 24.47 3.90 28.46
N MET A 56 25.68 3.38 28.70
CA MET A 56 25.89 2.26 29.59
C MET A 56 27.32 2.25 30.14
N GLY A 57 27.46 2.03 31.45
CA GLY A 57 28.76 1.84 32.10
C GLY A 57 29.36 0.47 31.80
N GLY A 58 30.69 0.38 31.85
CA GLY A 58 31.42 -0.88 31.83
C GLY A 58 31.34 -1.58 33.18
N GLU A 59 31.42 -2.91 33.13
CA GLU A 59 31.38 -3.76 34.33
C GLU A 59 32.66 -3.58 35.16
N GLU A 60 33.83 -3.56 34.53
CA GLU A 60 35.12 -3.53 35.23
C GLU A 60 35.33 -2.25 36.03
N SER A 61 34.91 -1.10 35.48
CA SER A 61 35.05 0.22 36.10
C SER A 61 33.90 0.59 37.04
N GLY A 62 32.90 -0.27 37.20
CA GLY A 62 31.74 -0.05 38.05
C GLY A 62 32.08 -0.15 39.55
N CYS A 63 31.29 0.55 40.38
CA CYS A 63 31.40 0.46 41.83
C CYS A 63 31.01 -0.93 42.36
N SER A 64 31.67 -1.36 43.43
CA SER A 64 31.49 -2.65 44.10
C SER A 64 31.40 -2.46 45.62
N ALA A 65 31.14 -3.52 46.37
CA ALA A 65 31.15 -3.48 47.83
C ALA A 65 32.54 -3.15 48.43
N GLN A 66 33.61 -3.19 47.63
CA GLN A 66 34.97 -2.88 48.05
C GLN A 66 35.41 -1.46 47.68
N THR A 67 34.63 -0.73 46.89
CA THR A 67 34.98 0.60 46.39
C THR A 67 35.13 1.60 47.53
N ARG A 68 36.21 2.37 47.51
CA ARG A 68 36.52 3.40 48.52
C ARG A 68 36.61 4.80 47.92
N ASN A 69 37.20 4.90 46.73
CA ASN A 69 37.35 6.15 46.00
C ASN A 69 36.47 6.09 44.75
N VAL A 70 35.75 7.18 44.47
CA VAL A 70 34.83 7.25 43.33
C VAL A 70 35.10 8.47 42.47
N LEU A 71 34.87 8.33 41.17
CA LEU A 71 34.86 9.44 40.21
C LEU A 71 33.42 9.63 39.70
N ILE A 72 32.85 10.80 39.93
CA ILE A 72 31.51 11.16 39.49
C ILE A 72 31.59 11.82 38.11
N GLU A 73 30.95 11.23 37.13
CA GLU A 73 30.85 11.75 35.77
C GLU A 73 29.48 12.40 35.55
N VAL A 74 29.50 13.67 35.18
CA VAL A 74 28.31 14.41 34.70
C VAL A 74 28.67 15.09 33.39
N ALA A 75 28.20 14.53 32.28
CA ALA A 75 28.56 15.00 30.94
C ALA A 75 27.36 15.44 30.10
N LEU A 76 27.64 16.05 28.95
CA LEU A 76 26.72 16.24 27.83
C LEU A 76 27.22 15.40 26.66
N PHE A 77 26.30 14.68 26.03
CA PHE A 77 26.58 13.90 24.82
C PHE A 77 25.71 14.38 23.67
N ASP A 78 26.23 14.24 22.45
CA ASP A 78 25.48 14.52 21.24
C ASP A 78 24.23 13.63 21.17
N PRO A 79 23.01 14.20 21.12
CA PRO A 79 21.78 13.41 21.17
C PRO A 79 21.64 12.43 20.00
N VAL A 80 22.04 12.85 18.79
CA VAL A 80 21.92 12.04 17.58
C VAL A 80 22.84 10.83 17.64
N ARG A 81 24.11 11.02 18.01
CA ARG A 81 25.08 9.94 18.14
C ARG A 81 24.72 8.98 19.26
N THR A 82 24.21 9.49 20.38
CA THR A 82 23.70 8.67 21.48
C THR A 82 22.54 7.79 21.01
N ALA A 83 21.58 8.36 20.27
CA ALA A 83 20.46 7.64 19.68
C ALA A 83 20.92 6.54 18.70
N MET A 84 21.85 6.88 17.80
CA MET A 84 22.34 5.97 16.77
C MET A 84 23.12 4.80 17.39
N THR A 85 23.98 5.08 18.37
CA THR A 85 24.74 4.05 19.09
C THR A 85 23.81 3.10 19.83
N GLY A 86 22.85 3.63 20.59
CA GLY A 86 21.89 2.82 21.32
C GLY A 86 21.03 1.94 20.42
N ARG A 87 20.54 2.47 19.28
CA ARG A 87 19.79 1.69 18.28
C ARG A 87 20.63 0.61 17.63
N LYS A 88 21.89 0.93 17.28
CA LYS A 88 22.80 -0.01 16.61
C LYS A 88 23.19 -1.18 17.51
N LEU A 89 23.41 -0.91 18.79
CA LEU A 89 23.76 -1.93 19.78
C LEU A 89 22.53 -2.61 20.43
N GLY A 90 21.32 -2.10 20.18
CA GLY A 90 20.09 -2.63 20.79
C GLY A 90 19.98 -2.39 22.29
N ILE A 91 20.64 -1.35 22.82
CA ILE A 91 20.66 -1.01 24.25
C ILE A 91 19.51 -0.05 24.55
N ASP A 92 18.65 -0.38 25.52
CA ASP A 92 17.62 0.53 26.04
C ASP A 92 17.93 0.85 27.50
N SER A 93 18.24 2.11 27.79
CA SER A 93 18.63 2.56 29.13
C SER A 93 18.06 3.95 29.44
N ASP A 94 17.82 4.20 30.73
CA ASP A 94 17.34 5.50 31.23
C ASP A 94 18.27 6.66 30.84
N ALA A 95 19.58 6.40 30.80
CA ALA A 95 20.59 7.36 30.37
C ALA A 95 20.43 7.66 28.88
N ARG A 96 20.41 6.62 28.04
CA ARG A 96 20.24 6.74 26.59
C ARG A 96 18.99 7.54 26.27
N THR A 97 17.83 7.17 26.82
CA THR A 97 16.54 7.82 26.53
C THR A 97 16.57 9.32 26.84
N ARG A 98 17.29 9.73 27.89
CA ARG A 98 17.38 11.14 28.28
C ARG A 98 18.41 11.90 27.45
N PHE A 99 19.59 11.32 27.21
CA PHE A 99 20.61 11.97 26.36
C PHE A 99 20.18 12.07 24.90
N GLU A 100 19.48 11.06 24.34
CA GLU A 100 19.02 11.09 22.94
C GLU A 100 17.93 12.15 22.68
N ARG A 101 17.25 12.63 23.73
CA ARG A 101 16.25 13.70 23.66
C ARG A 101 16.83 15.09 23.94
N GLY A 102 18.10 15.16 24.34
CA GLY A 102 18.72 16.39 24.83
C GLY A 102 18.49 16.60 26.33
N LEU A 103 19.56 17.00 27.01
CA LEU A 103 19.55 17.40 28.41
C LEU A 103 19.87 18.87 28.54
N ASP A 104 19.40 19.49 29.61
CA ASP A 104 19.76 20.87 29.96
C ASP A 104 21.28 21.05 30.08
N PRO A 105 21.92 21.85 29.20
CA PRO A 105 23.35 22.12 29.28
C PRO A 105 23.76 22.87 30.55
N ALA A 106 22.94 23.84 30.99
CA ALA A 106 23.23 24.69 32.14
C ALA A 106 23.20 23.92 33.46
N PHE A 107 22.50 22.77 33.49
CA PHE A 107 22.38 21.94 34.67
C PHE A 107 23.59 20.99 34.90
N VAL A 108 24.62 20.99 34.05
CA VAL A 108 25.82 20.15 34.27
C VAL A 108 26.50 20.48 35.59
N ARG A 109 26.89 21.75 35.78
CA ARG A 109 27.67 22.18 36.96
C ARG A 109 26.86 22.03 38.26
N PRO A 110 25.60 22.51 38.35
CA PRO A 110 24.78 22.26 39.52
C PRO A 110 24.58 20.78 39.82
N ALA A 111 24.46 19.92 38.81
CA ALA A 111 24.30 18.49 39.01
C ALA A 111 25.55 17.83 39.60
N VAL A 112 26.76 18.27 39.23
CA VAL A 112 28.01 17.80 39.86
C VAL A 112 28.00 18.14 41.36
N GLU A 113 27.75 19.39 41.71
CA GLU A 113 27.73 19.83 43.11
C GLU A 113 26.68 19.10 43.95
N LEU A 114 25.47 18.92 43.40
CA LEU A 114 24.40 18.18 44.04
C LEU A 114 24.75 16.70 44.23
N ALA A 115 25.31 16.05 43.21
CA ALA A 115 25.73 14.65 43.30
C ALA A 115 26.84 14.46 44.33
N THR A 116 27.86 15.32 44.32
CA THR A 116 28.95 15.31 45.29
C THR A 116 28.43 15.50 46.72
N ARG A 117 27.54 16.49 46.93
CA ARG A 117 26.91 16.70 48.24
C ARG A 117 26.16 15.47 48.72
N LEU A 118 25.34 14.86 47.87
CA LEU A 118 24.57 13.66 48.20
C LEU A 118 25.48 12.47 48.55
N VAL A 119 26.60 12.30 47.82
CA VAL A 119 27.57 11.24 48.13
C VAL A 119 28.19 11.47 49.51
N ILE A 120 28.63 12.70 49.82
CA ILE A 120 29.21 13.02 51.13
C ILE A 120 28.17 12.83 52.26
N ASP A 121 26.95 13.32 52.07
CA ASP A 121 25.92 13.27 53.11
C ASP A 121 25.49 11.81 53.41
N LEU A 122 25.50 10.93 52.41
CA LEU A 122 25.05 9.54 52.54
C LEU A 122 26.18 8.56 52.85
N CYS A 123 27.37 8.76 52.28
CA CYS A 123 28.48 7.81 52.31
C CYS A 123 29.72 8.34 53.06
N GLY A 124 29.77 9.65 53.37
CA GLY A 124 30.94 10.32 53.90
C GLY A 124 32.02 10.58 52.85
N GLY A 125 33.24 10.88 53.31
CA GLY A 125 34.39 11.17 52.46
C GLY A 125 34.65 12.66 52.25
N GLU A 126 35.67 12.95 51.45
CA GLU A 126 36.11 14.30 51.08
C GLU A 126 36.12 14.42 49.56
N ALA A 127 35.67 15.56 49.02
CA ALA A 127 35.63 15.80 47.58
C ALA A 127 36.77 16.71 47.14
N ALA A 128 37.36 16.38 45.99
CA ALA A 128 38.28 17.25 45.27
C ALA A 128 37.52 18.34 44.48
N GLU A 129 38.25 19.34 43.99
CA GLU A 129 37.70 20.34 43.07
C GLU A 129 37.24 19.68 41.77
N ALA A 130 36.08 20.11 41.25
CA ALA A 130 35.53 19.56 40.03
C ALA A 130 36.39 19.94 38.81
N VAL A 131 36.87 18.94 38.08
CA VAL A 131 37.58 19.15 36.81
C VAL A 131 36.56 19.25 35.68
N ILE A 132 36.62 20.35 34.92
CA ILE A 132 35.69 20.62 33.82
C ILE A 132 36.45 20.60 32.51
N ILE A 133 36.03 19.72 31.60
CA ILE A 133 36.63 19.55 30.28
C ILE A 133 35.58 19.88 29.22
N GLY A 134 35.96 20.71 28.26
CA GLY A 134 35.08 21.20 27.19
C GLY A 134 34.37 22.50 27.55
N GLU A 135 33.49 22.93 26.65
CA GLU A 135 32.71 24.16 26.76
C GLU A 135 31.22 23.86 26.72
N GLU A 136 30.43 24.68 27.42
CA GLU A 136 28.98 24.60 27.32
C GLU A 136 28.53 25.05 25.93
N PRO A 137 27.59 24.33 25.27
CA PRO A 137 27.06 24.79 24.00
C PRO A 137 26.43 26.18 24.15
N PRO A 138 26.49 27.03 23.11
CA PRO A 138 25.87 28.34 23.17
C PRO A 138 24.36 28.21 23.41
N PRO A 139 23.74 29.19 24.09
CA PRO A 139 22.29 29.19 24.28
C PRO A 139 21.58 29.21 22.93
N MET A 140 20.34 28.70 22.91
CA MET A 140 19.53 28.76 21.70
C MET A 140 19.33 30.22 21.26
N PRO A 141 19.28 30.51 19.95
CA PRO A 141 19.01 31.86 19.48
C PRO A 141 17.68 32.38 20.01
N ALA A 142 17.65 33.65 20.40
CA ALA A 142 16.41 34.32 20.75
C ALA A 142 15.47 34.40 19.54
N ILE A 143 14.17 34.30 19.80
CA ILE A 143 13.11 34.29 18.79
C ILE A 143 12.34 35.58 18.92
N THR A 144 12.31 36.39 17.86
CA THR A 144 11.32 37.46 17.77
C THR A 144 9.94 36.83 17.69
N PHE A 145 8.99 37.21 18.53
CA PHE A 145 7.61 36.72 18.60
C PHE A 145 6.63 37.88 18.52
N HIS A 146 5.66 37.80 17.61
CA HIS A 146 4.59 38.80 17.50
C HIS A 146 3.29 38.26 18.10
N ALA A 147 2.57 39.10 18.84
CA ALA A 147 1.30 38.73 19.50
C ALA A 147 0.24 38.26 18.48
N ASP A 148 0.21 38.88 17.29
CA ASP A 148 -0.73 38.58 16.21
C ASP A 148 -0.61 37.13 15.69
N GLN A 149 0.50 36.45 15.98
CA GLN A 149 0.69 35.05 15.60
C GLN A 149 -0.25 34.12 16.34
N MET A 150 -0.69 34.47 17.56
CA MET A 150 -1.67 33.67 18.29
C MET A 150 -2.97 33.56 17.49
N GLU A 151 -3.52 34.69 17.03
CA GLU A 151 -4.75 34.68 16.24
C GLU A 151 -4.50 34.05 14.86
N ARG A 152 -3.38 34.38 14.21
CA ARG A 152 -3.07 33.88 12.86
C ARG A 152 -2.87 32.36 12.80
N LEU A 153 -2.20 31.77 13.79
CA LEU A 153 -1.83 30.35 13.78
C LEU A 153 -2.75 29.48 14.63
N ALA A 154 -3.18 29.96 15.81
CA ALA A 154 -4.06 29.21 16.71
C ALA A 154 -5.53 29.63 16.61
N GLY A 155 -5.86 30.75 15.97
CA GLY A 155 -7.25 31.22 15.86
C GLY A 155 -7.84 31.75 17.17
N MET A 156 -7.00 32.06 18.15
CA MET A 156 -7.38 32.65 19.43
C MET A 156 -6.47 33.81 19.78
N ALA A 157 -7.01 34.83 20.44
CA ALA A 157 -6.23 35.94 20.98
C ALA A 157 -5.94 35.70 22.46
N LEU A 158 -4.81 36.20 22.94
CA LEU A 158 -4.46 36.27 24.35
C LEU A 158 -4.06 37.69 24.69
N GLU A 159 -4.40 38.12 25.90
CA GLU A 159 -3.96 39.42 26.40
C GLU A 159 -2.44 39.41 26.61
N THR A 160 -1.78 40.53 26.34
CA THR A 160 -0.32 40.69 26.49
C THR A 160 0.18 40.17 27.85
N GLY A 161 -0.50 40.50 28.94
CA GLY A 161 -0.11 40.06 30.29
C GLY A 161 -0.21 38.54 30.49
N GLU A 162 -1.15 37.87 29.82
CA GLU A 162 -1.29 36.41 29.86
C GLU A 162 -0.16 35.73 29.09
N ILE A 163 0.22 36.28 27.94
CA ILE A 163 1.36 35.83 27.14
C ILE A 163 2.64 35.89 27.98
N GLU A 164 2.92 37.06 28.57
CA GLU A 164 4.12 37.27 29.37
C GLU A 164 4.17 36.35 30.58
N THR A 165 3.07 36.28 31.34
CA THR A 165 2.97 35.41 32.52
C THR A 165 3.18 33.95 32.16
N SER A 166 2.58 33.48 31.06
CA SER A 166 2.66 32.09 30.62
C SER A 166 4.08 31.72 30.19
N LEU A 167 4.72 32.57 29.39
CA LEU A 167 6.09 32.31 28.90
C LEU A 167 7.11 32.42 30.05
N GLN A 168 6.98 33.40 30.93
CA GLN A 168 7.85 33.50 32.11
C GLN A 168 7.68 32.31 33.06
N ALA A 169 6.46 31.82 33.27
CA ALA A 169 6.19 30.62 34.08
C ALA A 169 6.84 29.35 33.50
N LEU A 170 7.00 29.28 32.18
CA LEU A 170 7.73 28.21 31.49
C LEU A 170 9.26 28.41 31.50
N GLY A 171 9.74 29.55 32.01
CA GLY A 171 11.16 29.90 32.11
C GLY A 171 11.75 30.65 30.93
N PHE A 172 10.93 31.14 29.99
CA PHE A 172 11.41 32.00 28.91
C PHE A 172 11.76 33.40 29.45
N ALA A 173 12.91 33.92 29.04
CA ALA A 173 13.22 35.33 29.26
C ALA A 173 12.65 36.16 28.11
N LEU A 174 12.06 37.31 28.44
CA LEU A 174 11.36 38.18 27.49
C LEU A 174 11.99 39.57 27.53
N GLU A 175 12.32 40.11 26.37
CA GLU A 175 12.73 41.50 26.17
C GLU A 175 11.81 42.17 25.14
N GLY A 176 11.41 43.43 25.34
CA GLY A 176 10.47 44.13 24.48
C GLY A 176 9.07 44.27 25.08
N GLY A 177 8.01 44.22 24.27
CA GLY A 177 6.62 44.33 24.69
C GLY A 177 5.67 44.83 23.60
N PRO A 178 4.45 45.27 23.98
CA PRO A 178 3.32 44.38 24.23
C PRO A 178 2.85 43.58 23.00
N ASP A 179 3.36 43.93 21.82
CA ASP A 179 3.01 43.32 20.53
C ASP A 179 4.15 42.46 19.98
N VAL A 180 5.41 42.75 20.37
CA VAL A 180 6.60 42.05 19.89
C VAL A 180 7.59 41.83 21.03
N TRP A 181 7.97 40.57 21.22
CA TRP A 181 9.00 40.18 22.19
C TRP A 181 10.18 39.54 21.49
N THR A 182 11.37 39.76 22.04
CA THR A 182 12.51 38.87 21.86
C THR A 182 12.45 37.84 22.97
N VAL A 183 12.16 36.60 22.60
CA VAL A 183 11.92 35.48 23.51
C VAL A 183 13.15 34.59 23.52
N GLN A 184 13.82 34.49 24.66
CA GLN A 184 14.97 33.62 24.86
C GLN A 184 14.50 32.30 25.50
N PRO A 185 14.59 31.16 24.78
CA PRO A 185 14.27 29.86 25.36
C PRO A 185 15.21 29.51 26.52
N PRO A 186 14.68 28.88 27.59
CA PRO A 186 15.54 28.34 28.65
C PRO A 186 16.36 27.16 28.14
N SER A 187 17.49 26.90 28.79
CA SER A 187 18.50 25.91 28.37
C SER A 187 17.98 24.45 28.33
N TRP A 188 16.92 24.13 29.07
CA TRP A 188 16.29 22.80 29.06
C TRP A 188 15.29 22.58 27.92
N ARG A 189 14.95 23.62 27.13
CA ARG A 189 14.03 23.51 25.99
C ARG A 189 14.81 23.47 24.69
N HIS A 190 14.88 22.28 24.08
CA HIS A 190 15.60 22.02 22.82
C HIS A 190 14.70 22.03 21.58
N ASP A 191 13.41 22.28 21.76
CA ASP A 191 12.34 22.10 20.77
C ASP A 191 11.75 23.43 20.25
N VAL A 192 12.16 24.56 20.82
CA VAL A 192 11.54 25.87 20.57
C VAL A 192 12.44 26.71 19.66
N HIS A 193 12.20 26.64 18.35
CA HIS A 193 13.04 27.32 17.35
C HIS A 193 12.34 28.44 16.57
N THR A 194 11.02 28.54 16.65
CA THR A 194 10.23 29.49 15.85
C THR A 194 9.08 30.09 16.63
N GLN A 195 8.48 31.15 16.10
CA GLN A 195 7.26 31.75 16.65
C GLN A 195 6.11 30.73 16.78
N ALA A 196 6.03 29.76 15.85
CA ALA A 196 5.00 28.73 15.91
C ALA A 196 5.15 27.80 17.13
N CYS A 197 6.38 27.53 17.57
CA CYS A 197 6.65 26.78 18.81
C CYS A 197 6.16 27.56 20.04
N ILE A 198 6.31 28.89 20.04
CA ILE A 198 5.82 29.75 21.12
C ILE A 198 4.28 29.77 21.13
N VAL A 199 3.64 29.86 19.96
CA VAL A 199 2.18 29.75 19.84
C VAL A 199 1.69 28.39 20.34
N GLU A 200 2.38 27.30 20.02
CA GLU A 200 2.04 25.96 20.54
C GLU A 200 2.07 25.94 22.07
N GLU A 201 3.11 26.47 22.70
CA GLU A 201 3.25 26.50 24.16
C GLU A 201 2.12 27.30 24.82
N LEU A 202 1.80 28.47 24.27
CA LEU A 202 0.70 29.31 24.74
C LEU A 202 -0.65 28.61 24.56
N ALA A 203 -0.92 28.07 23.38
CA ALA A 203 -2.15 27.33 23.11
C ALA A 203 -2.28 26.08 24.00
N ARG A 204 -1.17 25.38 24.29
CA ARG A 204 -1.12 24.20 25.16
C ARG A 204 -1.45 24.57 26.60
N LEU A 205 -0.93 25.69 27.10
CA LEU A 205 -1.24 26.17 28.46
C LEU A 205 -2.68 26.65 28.60
N GLN A 206 -3.22 27.31 27.58
CA GLN A 206 -4.62 27.71 27.55
C GLN A 206 -5.57 26.51 27.44
N GLY A 207 -5.08 25.41 26.86
CA GLY A 207 -5.84 24.20 26.63
C GLY A 207 -6.50 24.23 25.25
N TYR A 208 -6.24 23.18 24.46
CA TYR A 208 -6.69 23.12 23.06
C TYR A 208 -8.21 23.15 22.89
N ASP A 209 -8.97 22.74 23.91
CA ASP A 209 -10.44 22.78 23.89
C ASP A 209 -11.00 24.22 23.86
N HIS A 210 -10.20 25.23 24.23
CA HIS A 210 -10.59 26.63 24.15
C HIS A 210 -10.35 27.26 22.77
N ILE A 211 -9.70 26.54 21.85
CA ILE A 211 -9.51 27.01 20.47
C ILE A 211 -10.86 26.95 19.75
N PRO A 212 -11.40 28.07 19.24
CA PRO A 212 -12.72 28.08 18.61
C PRO A 212 -12.70 27.25 17.32
N PRO A 213 -13.66 26.32 17.12
CA PRO A 213 -13.74 25.56 15.87
C PRO A 213 -14.26 26.47 14.75
N VAL A 214 -13.35 26.98 13.92
CA VAL A 214 -13.69 27.81 12.76
C VAL A 214 -13.68 26.96 11.50
N ALA A 215 -14.77 27.00 10.74
CA ALA A 215 -14.84 26.31 9.46
C ALA A 215 -13.84 26.91 8.47
N VAL A 216 -13.08 26.05 7.78
CA VAL A 216 -12.19 26.48 6.69
C VAL A 216 -13.02 27.18 5.62
N ARG A 217 -12.75 28.47 5.38
CA ARG A 217 -13.43 29.25 4.35
C ARG A 217 -13.02 28.71 2.98
N ARG A 218 -14.02 28.32 2.16
CA ARG A 218 -13.77 27.99 0.76
C ARG A 218 -13.41 29.27 0.01
N THR A 219 -12.26 29.26 -0.66
CA THR A 219 -11.82 30.35 -1.55
C THR A 219 -12.55 30.35 -2.90
N GLU A 220 -13.25 29.26 -3.25
CA GLU A 220 -14.03 29.11 -4.49
C GLU A 220 -15.46 28.62 -4.22
N ALA A 221 -16.43 29.14 -4.99
CA ALA A 221 -17.86 28.84 -4.84
C ALA A 221 -18.26 27.43 -5.32
N VAL A 222 -17.50 26.84 -6.25
CA VAL A 222 -17.77 25.52 -6.83
C VAL A 222 -16.48 24.71 -6.87
N GLY A 223 -16.45 23.58 -6.18
CA GLY A 223 -15.31 22.66 -6.23
C GLY A 223 -15.14 22.09 -7.64
N THR A 224 -13.91 22.15 -8.16
CA THR A 224 -13.55 21.44 -9.39
C THR A 224 -13.67 19.92 -9.19
N GLY A 225 -13.78 19.16 -10.28
CA GLY A 225 -13.92 17.70 -10.21
C GLY A 225 -12.67 17.06 -9.59
N VAL A 226 -12.76 16.71 -8.31
CA VAL A 226 -11.63 16.22 -7.49
C VAL A 226 -11.08 14.87 -7.99
N LEU A 227 -11.95 13.99 -8.51
CA LEU A 227 -11.54 12.64 -8.90
C LEU A 227 -10.95 12.58 -10.31
N THR A 228 -9.77 11.99 -10.42
CA THR A 228 -9.13 11.64 -11.70
C THR A 228 -9.96 10.60 -12.46
N ALA A 229 -9.71 10.47 -13.77
CA ALA A 229 -10.41 9.48 -14.60
C ALA A 229 -10.19 8.05 -14.07
N ASP A 230 -8.97 7.74 -13.62
CA ASP A 230 -8.61 6.41 -13.10
C ASP A 230 -9.27 6.13 -11.74
N GLN A 231 -9.39 7.14 -10.86
CA GLN A 231 -10.13 7.00 -9.61
C GLN A 231 -11.63 6.71 -9.86
N ARG A 232 -12.25 7.38 -10.83
CA ARG A 232 -13.64 7.11 -11.23
C ARG A 232 -13.79 5.70 -11.81
N ARG A 233 -12.85 5.29 -12.65
CA ARG A 233 -12.79 3.94 -13.23
C ARG A 233 -12.72 2.86 -12.15
N ARG A 234 -11.82 3.01 -11.17
CA ARG A 234 -11.70 2.08 -10.02
C ARG A 234 -13.00 1.97 -9.24
N SER A 235 -13.65 3.09 -8.95
CA SER A 235 -14.94 3.13 -8.25
C SER A 235 -16.07 2.45 -9.05
N ALA A 236 -16.13 2.69 -10.36
CA ALA A 236 -17.11 2.06 -11.25
C ALA A 236 -16.91 0.54 -11.34
N ILE A 237 -15.67 0.08 -11.52
CA ILE A 237 -15.32 -1.35 -11.51
C ILE A 237 -15.76 -2.01 -10.22
N ARG A 238 -15.37 -1.45 -9.06
CA ARG A 238 -15.74 -1.98 -7.75
C ARG A 238 -17.25 -2.16 -7.60
N ARG A 239 -18.03 -1.16 -8.01
CA ARG A 239 -19.50 -1.22 -7.94
C ARG A 239 -20.09 -2.28 -8.87
N VAL A 240 -19.58 -2.42 -10.09
CA VAL A 240 -20.08 -3.40 -11.05
C VAL A 240 -19.72 -4.82 -10.64
N VAL A 241 -18.48 -5.08 -10.24
CA VAL A 241 -18.04 -6.40 -9.79
C VAL A 241 -18.79 -6.82 -8.52
N ALA A 242 -19.00 -5.90 -7.57
CA ALA A 242 -19.86 -6.17 -6.42
C ALA A 242 -21.32 -6.47 -6.83
N GLY A 243 -21.84 -5.74 -7.82
CA GLY A 243 -23.17 -5.96 -8.38
C GLY A 243 -23.36 -7.33 -9.04
N GLN A 244 -22.27 -7.98 -9.47
CA GLN A 244 -22.25 -9.35 -9.99
C GLN A 244 -22.27 -10.43 -8.88
N GLY A 245 -22.32 -10.02 -7.61
CA GLY A 245 -22.38 -10.91 -6.45
C GLY A 245 -21.03 -11.30 -5.86
N LEU A 246 -19.92 -10.67 -6.29
CA LEU A 246 -18.62 -10.88 -5.66
C LEU A 246 -18.49 -9.99 -4.41
N SER A 247 -17.89 -10.50 -3.34
CA SER A 247 -17.58 -9.73 -2.13
C SER A 247 -16.18 -9.14 -2.20
N GLU A 248 -16.04 -7.85 -1.91
CA GLU A 248 -14.72 -7.21 -1.92
C GLU A 248 -13.89 -7.67 -0.71
N VAL A 249 -12.62 -7.95 -0.94
CA VAL A 249 -11.62 -8.20 0.10
C VAL A 249 -10.50 -7.18 0.03
N VAL A 250 -9.87 -6.92 1.17
CA VAL A 250 -8.62 -6.17 1.27
C VAL A 250 -7.59 -7.12 1.86
N SER A 251 -6.55 -7.42 1.08
CA SER A 251 -5.50 -8.37 1.48
C SER A 251 -4.14 -7.71 1.60
N TRP A 252 -3.18 -8.43 2.19
CA TRP A 252 -1.81 -7.94 2.25
C TRP A 252 -1.22 -7.80 0.84
N SER A 253 -0.42 -6.75 0.64
CA SER A 253 0.36 -6.57 -0.58
C SER A 253 1.58 -7.51 -0.67
N PHE A 254 1.79 -8.33 0.36
CA PHE A 254 2.91 -9.24 0.49
C PHE A 254 2.45 -10.69 0.41
N VAL A 255 3.28 -11.54 -0.18
CA VAL A 255 3.08 -12.99 -0.33
C VAL A 255 4.41 -13.71 -0.10
N SER A 256 4.39 -15.05 -0.12
CA SER A 256 5.62 -15.83 -0.08
C SER A 256 6.33 -15.81 -1.44
N GLN A 257 7.64 -16.04 -1.45
CA GLN A 257 8.42 -16.06 -2.68
C GLN A 257 7.93 -17.14 -3.67
N ASP A 258 7.52 -18.30 -3.16
CA ASP A 258 7.02 -19.39 -3.97
C ASP A 258 5.66 -19.06 -4.58
N GLN A 259 4.76 -18.43 -3.82
CA GLN A 259 3.50 -17.91 -4.36
C GLN A 259 3.78 -16.87 -5.45
N ALA A 260 4.71 -15.93 -5.25
CA ALA A 260 5.02 -14.94 -6.29
C ALA A 260 5.52 -15.58 -7.59
N ARG A 261 6.39 -16.60 -7.51
CA ARG A 261 6.88 -17.36 -8.67
C ARG A 261 5.76 -18.09 -9.41
N MET A 262 4.83 -18.69 -8.67
CA MET A 262 3.65 -19.36 -9.26
C MET A 262 2.78 -18.40 -10.09
N PHE A 263 2.79 -17.11 -9.77
CA PHE A 263 2.06 -16.06 -10.50
C PHE A 263 2.96 -15.18 -11.37
N GLY A 264 4.04 -15.77 -11.92
CA GLY A 264 4.82 -15.19 -13.03
C GLY A 264 5.93 -14.23 -12.64
N SER A 265 6.34 -14.19 -11.37
CA SER A 265 7.47 -13.37 -10.94
C SER A 265 8.72 -14.23 -10.74
N ASP A 266 9.61 -14.25 -11.74
CA ASP A 266 10.88 -15.00 -11.67
C ASP A 266 11.84 -14.42 -10.61
N SER A 267 11.83 -13.09 -10.46
CA SER A 267 12.60 -12.36 -9.46
C SER A 267 11.70 -11.42 -8.65
N PRO A 268 10.96 -11.93 -7.64
CA PRO A 268 10.05 -11.12 -6.83
C PRO A 268 10.75 -10.03 -6.02
N THR A 269 10.13 -8.85 -5.94
CA THR A 269 10.62 -7.73 -5.11
C THR A 269 10.56 -8.11 -3.63
N ARG A 270 11.72 -8.27 -2.99
CA ARG A 270 11.83 -8.69 -1.59
C ARG A 270 11.87 -7.50 -0.62
N LEU A 271 11.19 -7.63 0.52
CA LEU A 271 11.33 -6.72 1.64
C LEU A 271 12.66 -6.95 2.36
N GLN A 272 13.32 -5.86 2.79
CA GLN A 272 14.55 -5.97 3.59
C GLN A 272 14.27 -6.54 4.98
N ASN A 273 13.23 -6.02 5.65
CA ASN A 273 12.84 -6.41 7.01
C ASN A 273 11.38 -6.90 7.02
N PRO A 274 11.09 -8.09 6.45
CA PRO A 274 9.74 -8.62 6.42
C PRO A 274 9.24 -8.99 7.82
N ILE A 275 7.95 -8.79 8.09
CA ILE A 275 7.33 -9.18 9.36
C ILE A 275 7.30 -10.70 9.56
N ALA A 276 7.23 -11.46 8.46
CA ALA A 276 7.26 -12.92 8.45
C ALA A 276 7.81 -13.43 7.11
N SER A 277 8.36 -14.64 7.09
CA SER A 277 8.87 -15.30 5.86
C SER A 277 7.78 -15.47 4.78
N GLU A 278 6.55 -15.77 5.19
CA GLU A 278 5.39 -15.92 4.31
C GLU A 278 4.89 -14.58 3.71
N LEU A 279 5.38 -13.44 4.21
CA LEU A 279 5.03 -12.09 3.77
C LEU A 279 6.30 -11.33 3.35
N SER A 280 7.18 -12.01 2.63
CA SER A 280 8.54 -11.54 2.34
C SER A 280 8.71 -10.81 1.01
N VAL A 281 7.77 -10.96 0.07
CA VAL A 281 7.87 -10.35 -1.27
C VAL A 281 6.59 -9.63 -1.66
N MET A 282 6.69 -8.63 -2.53
CA MET A 282 5.55 -7.91 -3.08
C MET A 282 4.75 -8.82 -4.04
N ARG A 283 3.41 -8.76 -3.96
CA ARG A 283 2.52 -9.60 -4.79
C ARG A 283 2.58 -9.21 -6.28
N PRO A 284 2.88 -10.16 -7.19
CA PRO A 284 2.86 -9.90 -8.62
C PRO A 284 1.46 -10.04 -9.23
N SER A 285 0.48 -10.57 -8.50
CA SER A 285 -0.92 -10.75 -8.89
C SER A 285 -1.78 -10.61 -7.63
N LEU A 286 -3.06 -10.26 -7.81
CA LEU A 286 -4.04 -10.24 -6.73
C LEU A 286 -4.61 -11.65 -6.43
N LEU A 287 -4.53 -12.56 -7.39
CA LEU A 287 -5.05 -13.93 -7.28
C LEU A 287 -4.51 -14.75 -6.09
N PRO A 288 -3.19 -14.76 -5.76
CA PRO A 288 -2.70 -15.57 -4.64
C PRO A 288 -3.42 -15.29 -3.32
N GLN A 289 -3.69 -14.01 -3.04
CA GLN A 289 -4.35 -13.61 -1.79
C GLN A 289 -5.85 -13.90 -1.80
N LEU A 290 -6.49 -13.82 -2.98
CA LEU A 290 -7.86 -14.26 -3.16
C LEU A 290 -7.98 -15.77 -2.91
N LEU A 291 -7.05 -16.58 -3.41
CA LEU A 291 -7.01 -18.02 -3.16
C LEU A 291 -6.75 -18.34 -1.69
N ALA A 292 -5.84 -17.63 -1.03
CA ALA A 292 -5.62 -17.76 0.42
C ALA A 292 -6.88 -17.39 1.24
N ALA A 293 -7.66 -16.41 0.77
CA ALA A 293 -8.95 -16.08 1.39
C ALA A 293 -9.99 -17.17 1.16
N ALA A 294 -10.09 -17.73 -0.05
CA ALA A 294 -10.96 -18.86 -0.34
C ALA A 294 -10.60 -20.10 0.50
N SER A 295 -9.31 -20.40 0.66
CA SER A 295 -8.82 -21.51 1.49
C SER A 295 -9.24 -21.34 2.96
N ARG A 296 -9.08 -20.12 3.51
CA ARG A 296 -9.56 -19.78 4.86
C ARG A 296 -11.08 -19.91 5.01
N ASN A 297 -11.85 -19.62 3.95
CA ASN A 297 -13.30 -19.81 3.94
C ASN A 297 -13.67 -21.30 3.89
N ALA A 298 -13.00 -22.07 3.03
CA ALA A 298 -13.17 -23.53 2.92
C ALA A 298 -12.88 -24.24 4.25
N ALA A 299 -11.81 -23.86 4.95
CA ALA A 299 -11.47 -24.36 6.29
C ALA A 299 -12.57 -24.06 7.33
N ARG A 300 -13.40 -23.03 7.10
CA ARG A 300 -14.57 -22.67 7.91
C ARG A 300 -15.87 -23.26 7.38
N LYS A 301 -15.79 -24.31 6.54
CA LYS A 301 -16.93 -25.00 5.92
C LYS A 301 -17.79 -24.11 5.00
N ARG A 302 -17.19 -23.08 4.40
CA ARG A 302 -17.80 -22.26 3.35
C ARG A 302 -17.15 -22.65 2.02
N GLY A 303 -17.69 -23.71 1.41
CA GLY A 303 -17.10 -24.38 0.24
C GLY A 303 -17.36 -23.68 -1.10
N ASP A 304 -18.28 -22.73 -1.12
CA ASP A 304 -18.69 -21.93 -2.26
C ASP A 304 -18.66 -20.43 -1.94
N GLY A 305 -18.42 -19.60 -2.95
CA GLY A 305 -18.36 -18.15 -2.77
C GLY A 305 -17.69 -17.41 -3.91
N ALA A 306 -17.70 -16.09 -3.80
CA ALA A 306 -17.19 -15.19 -4.83
C ALA A 306 -16.50 -13.98 -4.17
N LEU A 307 -15.23 -13.76 -4.49
CA LEU A 307 -14.38 -12.74 -3.88
C LEU A 307 -13.71 -11.91 -4.96
N PHE A 308 -13.50 -10.61 -4.70
CA PHE A 308 -12.71 -9.76 -5.60
C PHE A 308 -11.89 -8.74 -4.83
N GLU A 309 -10.85 -8.20 -5.45
CA GLU A 309 -10.06 -7.12 -4.90
C GLU A 309 -9.71 -6.11 -6.00
N VAL A 310 -9.77 -4.82 -5.67
CA VAL A 310 -9.21 -3.73 -6.48
C VAL A 310 -8.03 -3.15 -5.71
N GLY A 311 -6.82 -3.39 -6.20
CA GLY A 311 -5.61 -3.05 -5.47
C GLY A 311 -4.37 -3.00 -6.35
N PRO A 312 -3.23 -2.58 -5.79
CA PRO A 312 -1.97 -2.60 -6.51
C PRO A 312 -1.42 -4.03 -6.62
N ARG A 313 -0.81 -4.31 -7.77
CA ARG A 313 0.16 -5.40 -7.98
C ARG A 313 1.51 -4.78 -8.34
N PHE A 314 2.59 -5.53 -8.13
CA PHE A 314 3.95 -5.02 -8.25
C PHE A 314 4.74 -5.88 -9.23
N THR A 315 5.35 -5.22 -10.21
CA THR A 315 6.25 -5.84 -11.19
C THR A 315 7.73 -5.66 -10.81
N GLY A 316 8.00 -4.85 -9.79
CA GLY A 316 9.32 -4.41 -9.35
C GLY A 316 9.23 -3.54 -8.10
N GLY A 317 10.34 -2.91 -7.71
CA GLY A 317 10.46 -2.10 -6.50
C GLY A 317 10.70 -0.61 -6.75
N GLN A 318 10.73 -0.19 -8.02
CA GLN A 318 11.02 1.19 -8.41
C GLN A 318 9.73 1.98 -8.71
N PRO A 319 9.78 3.32 -8.70
CA PRO A 319 8.68 4.14 -9.19
C PRO A 319 8.30 3.76 -10.62
N GLY A 320 7.00 3.45 -10.83
CA GLY A 320 6.47 2.98 -12.11
C GLY A 320 6.23 1.47 -12.18
N ASP A 321 6.82 0.68 -11.26
CA ASP A 321 6.65 -0.78 -11.22
C ASP A 321 5.37 -1.24 -10.50
N GLN A 322 4.55 -0.29 -10.05
CA GLN A 322 3.26 -0.53 -9.41
C GLN A 322 2.13 -0.28 -10.40
N CYS A 323 1.22 -1.25 -10.51
CA CYS A 323 0.04 -1.15 -11.37
C CYS A 323 -1.23 -1.42 -10.56
N TRP A 324 -2.25 -0.59 -10.73
CA TRP A 324 -3.58 -0.89 -10.22
C TRP A 324 -4.25 -1.98 -11.06
N SER A 325 -4.71 -3.02 -10.39
CA SER A 325 -5.36 -4.18 -11.00
C SER A 325 -6.69 -4.45 -10.31
N VAL A 326 -7.54 -5.22 -10.97
CA VAL A 326 -8.71 -5.86 -10.35
C VAL A 326 -8.65 -7.34 -10.68
N ALA A 327 -8.86 -8.17 -9.66
CA ALA A 327 -9.03 -9.59 -9.83
C ALA A 327 -10.25 -10.07 -9.05
N GLY A 328 -10.86 -11.14 -9.53
CA GLY A 328 -11.96 -11.81 -8.85
C GLY A 328 -11.88 -13.31 -9.04
N ILE A 329 -12.34 -14.05 -8.05
CA ILE A 329 -12.49 -15.49 -8.09
C ILE A 329 -13.90 -15.90 -7.69
N ARG A 330 -14.38 -16.99 -8.29
CA ARG A 330 -15.54 -17.77 -7.83
C ARG A 330 -15.06 -19.18 -7.56
N TYR A 331 -15.53 -19.78 -6.49
CA TYR A 331 -15.14 -21.13 -6.10
C TYR A 331 -16.34 -21.95 -5.65
N GLY A 332 -16.26 -23.27 -5.79
CA GLY A 332 -17.32 -24.20 -5.43
C GLY A 332 -18.47 -24.20 -6.44
N ASP A 333 -19.68 -23.97 -5.95
CA ASP A 333 -20.89 -23.95 -6.78
C ASP A 333 -21.25 -22.53 -7.21
N ALA A 334 -21.51 -22.33 -8.51
CA ALA A 334 -22.05 -21.07 -9.01
C ALA A 334 -23.56 -20.95 -8.67
N VAL A 335 -24.25 -22.09 -8.72
CA VAL A 335 -25.63 -22.24 -8.26
C VAL A 335 -25.61 -23.33 -7.19
N GLY A 336 -25.83 -22.92 -5.94
CA GLY A 336 -25.86 -23.80 -4.79
C GLY A 336 -27.12 -24.67 -4.74
N ARG A 337 -27.49 -25.10 -3.53
CA ARG A 337 -28.72 -25.88 -3.31
C ARG A 337 -29.95 -24.96 -3.32
N GLU A 338 -30.44 -24.69 -4.52
CA GLU A 338 -31.65 -23.91 -4.80
C GLU A 338 -32.81 -24.85 -5.19
N TRP A 339 -34.06 -24.45 -4.92
CA TRP A 339 -35.25 -25.23 -5.35
C TRP A 339 -35.59 -25.01 -6.83
N ALA A 340 -35.27 -23.83 -7.37
CA ALA A 340 -35.63 -23.40 -8.72
C ALA A 340 -34.61 -23.80 -9.78
N GLU A 341 -33.35 -23.97 -9.39
CA GLU A 341 -32.25 -24.23 -10.31
C GLU A 341 -31.47 -25.49 -9.91
N ARG A 342 -30.95 -26.19 -10.91
CA ARG A 342 -30.07 -27.34 -10.66
C ARG A 342 -28.71 -26.84 -10.18
N ARG A 343 -28.18 -27.51 -9.16
CA ARG A 343 -26.82 -27.28 -8.68
C ARG A 343 -25.81 -27.35 -9.84
N ARG A 344 -24.97 -26.33 -9.98
CA ARG A 344 -23.94 -26.22 -11.02
C ARG A 344 -22.63 -25.72 -10.41
N PRO A 345 -21.50 -26.42 -10.61
CA PRO A 345 -20.18 -25.90 -10.22
C PRO A 345 -19.81 -24.65 -11.02
N VAL A 346 -18.92 -23.83 -10.49
CA VAL A 346 -18.36 -22.70 -11.25
C VAL A 346 -17.63 -23.19 -12.50
N ASP A 347 -17.76 -22.44 -13.60
CA ASP A 347 -17.08 -22.72 -14.86
C ASP A 347 -16.42 -21.48 -15.48
N LEU A 348 -15.65 -21.68 -16.55
CA LEU A 348 -14.87 -20.62 -17.19
C LEU A 348 -15.74 -19.45 -17.70
N PHE A 349 -17.02 -19.68 -17.99
CA PHE A 349 -17.92 -18.65 -18.52
C PHE A 349 -18.38 -17.70 -17.42
N ASP A 350 -18.44 -18.15 -16.16
CA ASP A 350 -18.68 -17.28 -15.01
C ASP A 350 -17.55 -16.24 -14.87
N ALA A 351 -16.29 -16.68 -14.88
CA ALA A 351 -15.13 -15.78 -14.83
C ALA A 351 -15.05 -14.86 -16.06
N LYS A 352 -15.39 -15.38 -17.25
CA LYS A 352 -15.46 -14.56 -18.47
C LYS A 352 -16.51 -13.45 -18.36
N ALA A 353 -17.67 -13.74 -17.80
CA ALA A 353 -18.75 -12.77 -17.61
C ALA A 353 -18.31 -11.66 -16.65
N ASP A 354 -17.68 -12.01 -15.53
CA ASP A 354 -17.15 -11.02 -14.58
C ASP A 354 -16.05 -10.14 -15.19
N ALA A 355 -15.13 -10.73 -15.97
CA ALA A 355 -14.08 -9.98 -16.68
C ALA A 355 -14.67 -8.98 -17.69
N ILE A 356 -15.67 -9.40 -18.47
CA ILE A 356 -16.36 -8.53 -19.43
C ILE A 356 -17.09 -7.39 -18.70
N ALA A 357 -17.76 -7.69 -17.58
CA ALA A 357 -18.45 -6.68 -16.78
C ALA A 357 -17.47 -5.65 -16.20
N ALA A 358 -16.31 -6.09 -15.70
CA ALA A 358 -15.26 -5.19 -15.19
C ALA A 358 -14.68 -4.32 -16.31
N LEU A 359 -14.41 -4.86 -17.49
CA LEU A 359 -13.94 -4.09 -18.66
C LEU A 359 -14.99 -3.07 -19.14
N ALA A 360 -16.27 -3.45 -19.17
CA ALA A 360 -17.37 -2.55 -19.51
C ALA A 360 -17.46 -1.38 -18.52
N ALA A 361 -17.34 -1.66 -17.22
CA ALA A 361 -17.31 -0.66 -16.16
C ALA A 361 -16.11 0.30 -16.30
N ALA A 362 -14.99 -0.20 -16.86
CA ALA A 362 -13.82 0.60 -17.16
C ALA A 362 -13.95 1.48 -18.42
N GLY A 363 -15.06 1.36 -19.16
CA GLY A 363 -15.34 2.09 -20.39
C GLY A 363 -14.77 1.45 -21.65
N VAL A 364 -14.39 0.17 -21.60
CA VAL A 364 -13.94 -0.58 -22.78
C VAL A 364 -15.15 -1.03 -23.60
N ARG A 365 -15.07 -0.91 -24.93
CA ARG A 365 -16.11 -1.41 -25.84
C ARG A 365 -16.05 -2.94 -25.95
N THR A 366 -16.96 -3.62 -25.27
CA THR A 366 -16.98 -5.08 -25.15
C THR A 366 -17.23 -5.81 -26.46
N GLU A 367 -17.92 -5.18 -27.41
CA GLU A 367 -18.26 -5.76 -28.71
C GLU A 367 -17.04 -5.93 -29.62
N ALA A 368 -15.98 -5.17 -29.36
CA ALA A 368 -14.72 -5.21 -30.10
C ALA A 368 -13.72 -6.21 -29.51
N LEU A 369 -14.02 -6.81 -28.35
CA LEU A 369 -13.10 -7.73 -27.68
C LEU A 369 -12.90 -9.01 -28.50
N GLN A 370 -11.67 -9.49 -28.46
CA GLN A 370 -11.29 -10.78 -29.03
C GLN A 370 -10.95 -11.74 -27.91
N CYS A 371 -11.51 -12.95 -27.96
CA CYS A 371 -11.19 -14.02 -27.04
C CYS A 371 -10.10 -14.89 -27.67
N ARG A 372 -9.01 -15.14 -26.93
CA ARG A 372 -7.93 -16.03 -27.39
C ARG A 372 -7.49 -17.01 -26.30
N PRO A 373 -7.00 -18.21 -26.63
CA PRO A 373 -6.66 -19.23 -25.64
C PRO A 373 -5.30 -19.04 -24.94
N GLN A 374 -4.59 -17.93 -25.15
CA GLN A 374 -3.24 -17.71 -24.58
C GLN A 374 -3.26 -17.10 -23.17
N ALA A 375 -3.86 -17.79 -22.20
CA ALA A 375 -3.82 -17.35 -20.80
C ALA A 375 -2.47 -17.68 -20.12
N PRO A 376 -2.12 -16.99 -19.02
CA PRO A 376 -0.94 -17.31 -18.23
C PRO A 376 -0.95 -18.73 -17.63
N ALA A 377 0.23 -19.25 -17.29
CA ALA A 377 0.44 -20.64 -16.87
C ALA A 377 -0.24 -21.03 -15.54
N TRP A 378 -0.64 -20.06 -14.70
CA TRP A 378 -1.41 -20.32 -13.48
C TRP A 378 -2.89 -20.65 -13.74
N TYR A 379 -3.35 -20.52 -14.99
CA TYR A 379 -4.65 -21.01 -15.44
C TYR A 379 -4.54 -22.38 -16.12
N HIS A 380 -5.67 -23.09 -16.21
CA HIS A 380 -5.76 -24.37 -16.91
C HIS A 380 -5.60 -24.17 -18.44
N PRO A 381 -4.70 -24.90 -19.12
CA PRO A 381 -4.33 -24.62 -20.52
C PRO A 381 -5.48 -24.80 -21.52
N GLY A 382 -6.44 -25.68 -21.23
CA GLY A 382 -7.61 -25.90 -22.09
C GLY A 382 -8.89 -25.17 -21.66
N ARG A 383 -8.89 -24.48 -20.50
CA ARG A 383 -10.10 -23.89 -19.89
C ARG A 383 -9.84 -22.48 -19.38
N SER A 384 -9.19 -21.69 -20.21
CA SER A 384 -8.82 -20.31 -19.93
C SER A 384 -8.62 -19.51 -21.22
N GLY A 385 -8.56 -18.20 -21.08
CA GLY A 385 -8.29 -17.32 -22.20
C GLY A 385 -8.01 -15.89 -21.77
N VAL A 386 -7.82 -15.06 -22.80
CA VAL A 386 -7.59 -13.62 -22.67
C VAL A 386 -8.62 -12.85 -23.47
N LEU A 387 -9.01 -11.69 -22.94
CA LEU A 387 -9.79 -10.67 -23.65
C LEU A 387 -8.83 -9.60 -24.15
N ALA A 388 -8.77 -9.41 -25.47
CA ALA A 388 -7.80 -8.52 -26.12
C ALA A 388 -8.46 -7.55 -27.10
N LEU A 389 -7.81 -6.40 -27.32
CA LEU A 389 -8.06 -5.48 -28.43
C LEU A 389 -6.82 -5.43 -29.33
N GLY A 390 -6.89 -6.07 -30.49
CA GLY A 390 -5.71 -6.22 -31.35
C GLY A 390 -4.61 -7.00 -30.61
N PRO A 391 -3.35 -6.54 -30.57
CA PRO A 391 -2.29 -7.23 -29.84
C PRO A 391 -2.40 -7.06 -28.30
N ASN A 392 -3.17 -6.09 -27.82
CA ASN A 392 -3.18 -5.72 -26.40
C ASN A 392 -4.13 -6.60 -25.60
N VAL A 393 -3.59 -7.38 -24.66
CA VAL A 393 -4.37 -8.13 -23.67
C VAL A 393 -4.90 -7.16 -22.63
N LEU A 394 -6.21 -7.18 -22.41
CA LEU A 394 -6.89 -6.32 -21.43
C LEU A 394 -7.29 -7.08 -20.18
N ALA A 395 -7.63 -8.37 -20.28
CA ALA A 395 -7.96 -9.20 -19.13
C ALA A 395 -7.58 -10.66 -19.39
N THR A 396 -7.27 -11.38 -18.32
CA THR A 396 -7.09 -12.83 -18.30
C THR A 396 -8.24 -13.46 -17.50
N PHE A 397 -8.71 -14.64 -17.90
CA PHE A 397 -9.77 -15.35 -17.17
C PHE A 397 -9.70 -16.86 -17.41
N GLY A 398 -10.27 -17.64 -16.49
CA GLY A 398 -10.44 -19.08 -16.67
C GLY A 398 -10.45 -19.86 -15.37
N GLU A 399 -10.44 -21.18 -15.50
CA GLU A 399 -10.18 -22.09 -14.39
C GLU A 399 -8.71 -22.01 -13.96
N LEU A 400 -8.47 -21.97 -12.66
CA LEU A 400 -7.12 -21.99 -12.10
C LEU A 400 -6.50 -23.38 -12.24
N HIS A 401 -5.19 -23.44 -12.47
CA HIS A 401 -4.50 -24.71 -12.68
C HIS A 401 -4.56 -25.58 -11.39
N PRO A 402 -4.89 -26.88 -11.48
CA PRO A 402 -4.94 -27.77 -10.31
C PRO A 402 -3.70 -27.79 -9.41
N ARG A 403 -2.49 -27.61 -9.98
CA ARG A 403 -1.23 -27.51 -9.24
C ARG A 403 -1.18 -26.27 -8.34
N ILE A 404 -1.75 -25.16 -8.81
CA ILE A 404 -1.86 -23.93 -8.01
C ILE A 404 -2.85 -24.16 -6.88
N LEU A 405 -4.03 -24.74 -7.17
CA LEU A 405 -5.06 -25.00 -6.17
C LEU A 405 -4.59 -25.93 -5.05
N ALA A 406 -3.79 -26.94 -5.39
CA ALA A 406 -3.18 -27.85 -4.42
C ALA A 406 -2.29 -27.10 -3.40
N THR A 407 -1.54 -26.07 -3.82
CA THR A 407 -0.69 -25.27 -2.93
C THR A 407 -1.52 -24.46 -1.89
N PHE A 408 -2.79 -24.19 -2.18
CA PHE A 408 -3.70 -23.48 -1.26
C PHE A 408 -4.66 -24.42 -0.53
N ASP A 409 -4.46 -25.74 -0.61
CA ASP A 409 -5.35 -26.76 -0.04
C ASP A 409 -6.82 -26.65 -0.54
N LEU A 410 -6.99 -26.23 -1.80
CA LEU A 410 -8.30 -26.08 -2.43
C LEU A 410 -8.64 -27.32 -3.26
N GLY A 411 -9.59 -28.13 -2.75
CA GLY A 411 -10.11 -29.32 -3.43
C GLY A 411 -11.32 -29.07 -4.34
N MET A 412 -11.82 -27.84 -4.42
CA MET A 412 -12.95 -27.44 -5.25
C MET A 412 -12.51 -26.72 -6.52
N SER A 413 -13.40 -26.65 -7.52
CA SER A 413 -13.20 -25.81 -8.70
C SER A 413 -13.11 -24.34 -8.32
N VAL A 414 -12.14 -23.63 -8.90
CA VAL A 414 -11.97 -22.19 -8.77
C VAL A 414 -11.75 -21.60 -10.14
N VAL A 415 -12.54 -20.58 -10.46
CA VAL A 415 -12.37 -19.75 -11.66
C VAL A 415 -12.06 -18.34 -11.27
N GLY A 416 -11.29 -17.63 -12.08
CA GLY A 416 -10.94 -16.25 -11.78
C GLY A 416 -10.64 -15.43 -13.01
N PHE A 417 -10.57 -14.13 -12.80
CA PHE A 417 -10.12 -13.16 -13.77
C PHE A 417 -9.16 -12.16 -13.14
N GLU A 418 -8.31 -11.55 -13.96
CA GLU A 418 -7.43 -10.45 -13.56
C GLU A 418 -7.22 -9.49 -14.73
N LEU A 419 -7.27 -8.19 -14.47
CA LEU A 419 -6.99 -7.14 -15.44
C LEU A 419 -6.33 -5.92 -14.82
N ASP A 420 -5.35 -5.37 -15.53
CA ASP A 420 -4.61 -4.19 -15.12
C ASP A 420 -5.35 -2.93 -15.56
N ILE A 421 -5.80 -2.13 -14.60
CA ILE A 421 -6.64 -0.94 -14.81
C ILE A 421 -5.84 0.18 -15.49
N ASP A 422 -4.57 0.33 -15.12
CA ASP A 422 -3.72 1.41 -15.61
C ASP A 422 -3.27 1.17 -17.07
N THR A 423 -3.30 -0.07 -17.56
CA THR A 423 -2.97 -0.41 -18.96
C THR A 423 -4.17 -0.28 -19.90
N LEU A 424 -5.38 -0.12 -19.36
CA LEU A 424 -6.60 -0.01 -20.16
C LEU A 424 -6.60 1.28 -20.99
N PRO A 425 -7.06 1.23 -22.26
CA PRO A 425 -7.21 2.42 -23.09
C PRO A 425 -7.95 3.53 -22.36
N LYS A 426 -7.36 4.73 -22.34
CA LYS A 426 -7.99 5.90 -21.71
C LYS A 426 -9.25 6.27 -22.51
N PRO A 427 -10.35 6.67 -21.85
CA PRO A 427 -11.53 7.13 -22.57
C PRO A 427 -11.13 8.32 -23.44
N ARG A 428 -11.45 8.29 -24.74
CA ARG A 428 -11.24 9.47 -25.59
C ARG A 428 -12.04 10.63 -24.97
N THR A 429 -11.37 11.74 -24.69
CA THR A 429 -12.02 13.00 -24.34
C THR A 429 -13.04 13.30 -25.43
N ARG A 430 -14.33 13.12 -25.14
CA ARG A 430 -15.37 13.49 -26.10
C ARG A 430 -15.26 14.99 -26.32
N ALA A 431 -15.09 15.40 -27.58
CA ALA A 431 -15.26 16.78 -27.99
C ALA A 431 -16.75 17.14 -27.81
N GLY A 432 -17.12 17.59 -26.62
CA GLY A 432 -18.49 18.00 -26.25
C GLY A 432 -19.14 17.17 -25.15
N LYS A 433 -19.91 17.86 -24.29
CA LYS A 433 -20.76 17.27 -23.23
C LYS A 433 -22.07 16.65 -23.75
N ALA A 434 -22.34 16.77 -25.05
CA ALA A 434 -23.59 16.29 -25.64
C ALA A 434 -23.62 14.75 -25.65
N ARG A 435 -24.72 14.17 -25.18
CA ARG A 435 -25.02 12.76 -25.44
C ARG A 435 -25.16 12.60 -26.96
N PRO A 436 -24.60 11.54 -27.58
CA PRO A 436 -24.84 11.27 -28.98
C PRO A 436 -26.36 11.19 -29.22
N ALA A 437 -26.80 11.70 -30.37
CA ALA A 437 -28.21 11.62 -30.75
C ALA A 437 -28.65 10.15 -30.69
N LEU A 438 -29.81 9.90 -30.07
CA LEU A 438 -30.41 8.58 -30.04
C LEU A 438 -30.60 8.10 -31.49
N GLU A 439 -29.91 7.04 -31.88
CA GLU A 439 -30.19 6.39 -33.16
C GLU A 439 -31.58 5.76 -33.08
N ARG A 440 -32.55 6.39 -33.74
CA ARG A 440 -33.92 5.85 -33.85
C ARG A 440 -33.94 4.78 -34.92
N TRP A 441 -34.47 3.61 -34.56
CA TRP A 441 -34.71 2.49 -35.46
C TRP A 441 -36.22 2.24 -35.51
N PRO A 442 -36.98 3.07 -36.26
CA PRO A 442 -38.44 3.08 -36.18
C PRO A 442 -39.10 1.88 -36.86
N TYR A 443 -38.36 1.12 -37.68
CA TYR A 443 -38.87 -0.02 -38.43
C TYR A 443 -38.62 -1.35 -37.70
N PRO A 444 -39.48 -2.36 -37.85
CA PRO A 444 -39.31 -3.65 -37.17
C PRO A 444 -38.03 -4.38 -37.63
N ALA A 445 -37.44 -5.14 -36.72
CA ALA A 445 -36.33 -6.04 -37.03
C ALA A 445 -36.86 -7.43 -37.44
N ILE A 446 -36.12 -8.12 -38.30
CA ILE A 446 -36.35 -9.52 -38.67
C ILE A 446 -35.23 -10.35 -38.07
N GLU A 447 -35.57 -11.49 -37.49
CA GLU A 447 -34.61 -12.48 -36.99
C GLU A 447 -34.63 -13.71 -37.91
N ARG A 448 -33.44 -14.15 -38.32
CA ARG A 448 -33.24 -15.37 -39.11
C ARG A 448 -32.20 -16.24 -38.44
N ASP A 449 -32.54 -17.50 -38.26
CA ASP A 449 -31.68 -18.47 -37.60
C ASP A 449 -30.93 -19.30 -38.64
N PHE A 450 -29.65 -19.53 -38.38
CA PHE A 450 -28.76 -20.33 -39.21
C PHE A 450 -28.10 -21.41 -38.36
N ALA A 451 -28.08 -22.65 -38.84
CA ALA A 451 -27.33 -23.73 -38.24
C ALA A 451 -26.13 -24.05 -39.14
N PHE A 452 -24.93 -23.68 -38.69
CA PHE A 452 -23.70 -23.96 -39.43
C PHE A 452 -22.99 -25.18 -38.87
N LEU A 453 -22.63 -26.09 -39.76
CA LEU A 453 -21.76 -27.22 -39.48
C LEU A 453 -20.31 -26.82 -39.74
N VAL A 454 -19.47 -26.82 -38.70
CA VAL A 454 -18.07 -26.41 -38.78
C VAL A 454 -17.14 -27.43 -38.12
N ASP A 455 -15.85 -27.38 -38.45
CA ASP A 455 -14.82 -28.13 -37.71
C ASP A 455 -14.78 -27.67 -36.25
N ARG A 456 -14.52 -28.61 -35.33
CA ARG A 456 -14.44 -28.34 -33.88
C ARG A 456 -13.38 -27.28 -33.53
N SER A 457 -12.33 -27.14 -34.32
CA SER A 457 -11.25 -26.16 -34.11
C SER A 457 -11.68 -24.71 -34.42
N VAL A 458 -12.78 -24.50 -35.15
CA VAL A 458 -13.22 -23.17 -35.58
C VAL A 458 -13.81 -22.40 -34.40
N ASN A 459 -13.20 -21.28 -34.02
CA ASN A 459 -13.71 -20.45 -32.92
C ASN A 459 -15.07 -19.83 -33.25
N ALA A 460 -16.05 -19.95 -32.35
CA ALA A 460 -17.38 -19.37 -32.54
C ALA A 460 -17.34 -17.83 -32.76
N ASP A 461 -16.38 -17.13 -32.15
CA ASP A 461 -16.18 -15.69 -32.36
C ASP A 461 -15.74 -15.36 -33.80
N GLN A 462 -14.93 -16.23 -34.43
CA GLN A 462 -14.54 -16.07 -35.84
C GLN A 462 -15.79 -16.14 -36.74
N LEU A 463 -16.67 -17.09 -36.46
CA LEU A 463 -17.90 -17.27 -37.23
C LEU A 463 -18.87 -16.09 -37.01
N LEU A 464 -19.09 -15.65 -35.76
CA LEU A 464 -19.92 -14.47 -35.47
C LEU A 464 -19.41 -13.20 -36.18
N ARG A 465 -18.09 -13.06 -36.33
CA ARG A 465 -17.49 -11.94 -37.09
C ARG A 465 -17.69 -12.09 -38.58
N ALA A 466 -17.53 -13.28 -39.13
CA ALA A 466 -17.79 -13.55 -40.56
C ALA A 466 -19.24 -13.19 -40.93
N ILE A 467 -20.19 -13.53 -40.06
CA ILE A 467 -21.61 -13.16 -40.22
C ILE A 467 -21.77 -11.63 -40.17
N ARG A 468 -21.30 -10.96 -39.11
CA ARG A 468 -21.42 -9.49 -38.98
C ARG A 468 -20.73 -8.72 -40.12
N ALA A 469 -19.69 -9.30 -40.71
CA ALA A 469 -18.96 -8.72 -41.84
C ALA A 469 -19.68 -8.90 -43.19
N ALA A 470 -20.62 -9.84 -43.30
CA ALA A 470 -21.33 -10.14 -44.55
C ALA A 470 -22.18 -8.97 -45.05
N ASP A 471 -22.84 -8.24 -44.14
CA ASP A 471 -23.57 -7.03 -44.46
C ASP A 471 -23.62 -6.05 -43.27
N LYS A 472 -22.74 -5.05 -43.28
CA LYS A 472 -22.64 -4.04 -42.20
C LYS A 472 -23.80 -3.04 -42.18
N GLN A 473 -24.64 -3.03 -43.22
CA GLN A 473 -25.76 -2.09 -43.33
C GLN A 473 -27.04 -2.67 -42.74
N LEU A 474 -27.28 -3.96 -42.89
CA LEU A 474 -28.53 -4.59 -42.42
C LEU A 474 -28.35 -5.43 -41.17
N ILE A 475 -27.19 -6.07 -40.97
CA ILE A 475 -26.95 -6.91 -39.80
C ILE A 475 -26.69 -6.03 -38.57
N ARG A 476 -27.54 -6.17 -37.56
CA ARG A 476 -27.45 -5.44 -36.28
C ARG A 476 -26.99 -6.31 -35.12
N GLY A 477 -27.19 -7.62 -35.22
CA GLY A 477 -26.78 -8.57 -34.20
C GLY A 477 -26.55 -9.94 -34.79
N ALA A 478 -25.62 -10.67 -34.19
CA ALA A 478 -25.46 -12.10 -34.38
C ALA A 478 -25.20 -12.71 -33.01
N ARG A 479 -26.07 -13.63 -32.59
CA ARG A 479 -26.02 -14.28 -31.28
C ARG A 479 -26.00 -15.80 -31.48
N LEU A 480 -24.96 -16.44 -30.96
CA LEU A 480 -24.94 -17.89 -30.77
C LEU A 480 -25.93 -18.24 -29.66
N PHE A 481 -26.85 -19.16 -29.92
CA PHE A 481 -27.84 -19.60 -28.94
C PHE A 481 -27.81 -21.10 -28.67
N ASP A 482 -27.21 -21.90 -29.55
CA ASP A 482 -27.04 -23.34 -29.33
C ASP A 482 -25.73 -23.86 -29.93
N VAL A 483 -25.15 -24.87 -29.26
CA VAL A 483 -23.96 -25.60 -29.70
C VAL A 483 -24.22 -27.09 -29.51
N TYR A 484 -24.31 -27.82 -30.62
CA TYR A 484 -24.58 -29.25 -30.62
C TYR A 484 -23.37 -30.05 -31.10
N GLU A 485 -22.88 -30.93 -30.23
CA GLU A 485 -21.82 -31.92 -30.47
C GLU A 485 -22.40 -33.30 -30.09
N GLY A 486 -22.88 -34.08 -31.06
CA GLY A 486 -23.51 -35.38 -30.78
C GLY A 486 -23.62 -36.28 -32.01
N ASP A 487 -24.14 -37.49 -31.82
CA ASP A 487 -24.07 -38.62 -32.77
C ASP A 487 -24.70 -38.35 -34.15
N ARG A 488 -25.52 -37.31 -34.28
CA ARG A 488 -26.18 -36.92 -35.54
C ARG A 488 -25.34 -35.96 -36.40
N ILE A 489 -24.05 -35.84 -36.13
CA ILE A 489 -23.09 -35.00 -36.84
C ILE A 489 -21.82 -35.80 -37.13
N ASP A 490 -21.18 -35.55 -38.27
CA ASP A 490 -19.87 -36.14 -38.60
C ASP A 490 -18.85 -35.97 -37.48
N GLU A 491 -18.04 -37.00 -37.26
CA GLU A 491 -16.98 -37.00 -36.26
C GLU A 491 -16.00 -35.84 -36.50
N GLY A 492 -15.66 -35.08 -35.46
CA GLY A 492 -14.80 -33.90 -35.54
C GLY A 492 -15.50 -32.60 -35.95
N LYS A 493 -16.80 -32.62 -36.26
CA LYS A 493 -17.59 -31.41 -36.53
C LYS A 493 -18.53 -31.05 -35.37
N ARG A 494 -19.02 -29.82 -35.39
CA ARG A 494 -20.05 -29.31 -34.48
C ARG A 494 -21.02 -28.40 -35.19
N SER A 495 -22.26 -28.36 -34.71
CA SER A 495 -23.28 -27.46 -35.22
C SER A 495 -23.43 -26.25 -34.31
N LEU A 496 -23.35 -25.05 -34.88
CA LEU A 496 -23.50 -23.77 -34.19
C LEU A 496 -24.78 -23.09 -34.70
N ALA A 497 -25.76 -22.92 -33.82
CA ALA A 497 -27.03 -22.27 -34.14
C ALA A 497 -26.98 -20.78 -33.76
N ILE A 498 -27.23 -19.92 -34.75
CA ILE A 498 -27.00 -18.48 -34.64
C ILE A 498 -28.22 -17.74 -35.13
N SER A 499 -28.70 -16.84 -34.29
CA SER A 499 -29.75 -15.91 -34.65
C SER A 499 -29.13 -14.60 -35.14
N VAL A 500 -29.50 -14.20 -36.35
CA VAL A 500 -29.05 -12.97 -36.99
C VAL A 500 -30.19 -11.98 -37.06
N ARG A 501 -29.98 -10.81 -36.45
CA ARG A 501 -30.95 -9.72 -36.42
C ARG A 501 -30.67 -8.74 -37.54
N LEU A 502 -31.63 -8.57 -38.44
CA LEU A 502 -31.60 -7.70 -39.62
C LEU A 502 -32.55 -6.52 -39.42
N GLN A 503 -32.07 -5.30 -39.68
CA GLN A 503 -32.89 -4.09 -39.55
C GLN A 503 -32.35 -2.92 -40.38
N ALA A 504 -33.24 -2.25 -41.12
CA ALA A 504 -32.95 -1.03 -41.87
C ALA A 504 -33.34 0.24 -41.07
N LYS A 505 -32.69 1.37 -41.37
CA LYS A 505 -32.95 2.67 -40.71
C LYS A 505 -34.17 3.37 -41.29
N ASP A 506 -34.47 3.11 -42.55
CA ASP A 506 -35.27 3.92 -43.46
C ASP A 506 -36.52 3.21 -43.99
N ARG A 507 -36.63 1.89 -43.82
CA ARG A 507 -37.77 1.09 -44.28
C ARG A 507 -37.97 -0.22 -43.52
N THR A 508 -39.14 -0.83 -43.69
CA THR A 508 -39.40 -2.23 -43.31
C THR A 508 -38.76 -3.17 -44.33
N LEU A 509 -38.06 -4.19 -43.85
CA LEU A 509 -37.44 -5.20 -44.72
C LEU A 509 -38.49 -6.20 -45.24
N THR A 510 -38.41 -6.54 -46.52
CA THR A 510 -39.21 -7.61 -47.13
C THR A 510 -38.41 -8.91 -47.23
N ASP A 511 -39.08 -10.06 -47.35
CA ASP A 511 -38.39 -11.36 -47.49
C ASP A 511 -37.47 -11.39 -48.73
N GLN A 512 -37.85 -10.71 -49.81
CA GLN A 512 -37.04 -10.59 -51.03
C GLN A 512 -35.73 -9.83 -50.81
N GLU A 513 -35.66 -8.95 -49.80
CA GLU A 513 -34.43 -8.23 -49.43
C GLU A 513 -33.59 -9.00 -48.41
N VAL A 514 -34.21 -9.89 -47.63
CA VAL A 514 -33.53 -10.72 -46.62
C VAL A 514 -32.80 -11.89 -47.26
N GLU A 515 -33.38 -12.54 -48.27
CA GLU A 515 -32.81 -13.72 -48.92
C GLU A 515 -31.39 -13.48 -49.50
N PRO A 516 -31.11 -12.37 -50.21
CA PRO A 516 -29.75 -12.08 -50.67
C PRO A 516 -28.75 -11.89 -49.53
N VAL A 517 -29.19 -11.35 -48.39
CA VAL A 517 -28.32 -11.18 -47.21
C VAL A 517 -28.05 -12.53 -46.56
N ALA A 518 -29.05 -13.41 -46.48
CA ALA A 518 -28.88 -14.79 -46.00
C ALA A 518 -27.85 -15.55 -46.84
N GLN A 519 -27.92 -15.45 -48.17
CA GLN A 519 -26.94 -16.05 -49.07
C GLN A 519 -25.53 -15.48 -48.87
N LYS A 520 -25.39 -14.16 -48.71
CA LYS A 520 -24.10 -13.54 -48.38
C LYS A 520 -23.53 -14.05 -47.05
N ILE A 521 -24.39 -14.27 -46.05
CA ILE A 521 -23.98 -14.83 -44.76
C ILE A 521 -23.41 -16.23 -44.94
N VAL A 522 -24.12 -17.11 -45.65
CA VAL A 522 -23.67 -18.48 -45.93
C VAL A 522 -22.34 -18.48 -46.67
N GLN A 523 -22.21 -17.72 -47.76
CA GLN A 523 -20.96 -17.61 -48.53
C GLN A 523 -19.80 -17.05 -47.70
N SER A 524 -20.06 -16.09 -46.81
CA SER A 524 -19.04 -15.52 -45.92
C SER A 524 -18.52 -16.57 -44.93
N VAL A 525 -19.43 -17.38 -44.35
CA VAL A 525 -19.08 -18.46 -43.41
C VAL A 525 -18.34 -19.59 -44.13
N GLU A 526 -18.80 -20.01 -45.31
CA GLU A 526 -18.11 -21.00 -46.15
C GLU A 526 -16.66 -20.57 -46.45
N LYS A 527 -16.49 -19.33 -46.92
CA LYS A 527 -15.19 -18.80 -47.32
C LYS A 527 -14.22 -18.60 -46.15
N GLN A 528 -14.69 -18.10 -45.00
CA GLN A 528 -13.82 -17.70 -43.89
C GLN A 528 -13.65 -18.79 -42.81
N CYS A 529 -14.63 -19.68 -42.68
CA CYS A 529 -14.68 -20.66 -41.60
C CYS A 529 -14.80 -22.11 -42.13
N GLY A 530 -14.97 -22.32 -43.44
CA GLY A 530 -15.20 -23.65 -44.01
C GLY A 530 -16.51 -24.30 -43.57
N GLY A 531 -17.47 -23.50 -43.09
CA GLY A 531 -18.73 -24.00 -42.55
C GLY A 531 -19.80 -24.17 -43.61
N SER A 532 -20.58 -25.24 -43.55
CA SER A 532 -21.74 -25.47 -44.42
C SER A 532 -23.05 -25.28 -43.65
N LEU A 533 -24.11 -24.84 -44.33
CA LEU A 533 -25.44 -24.80 -43.72
C LEU A 533 -25.95 -26.25 -43.52
N ARG A 534 -26.56 -26.52 -42.36
CA ARG A 534 -27.13 -27.84 -42.01
C ARG A 534 -28.53 -28.04 -42.57
#